data_AF-A0A2Z5K0I8-F1
#
_entry.id   AF-A0A2Z5K0I8-F1
#
_cell.length_a   1.000
_cell.length_b   1.000
_cell.length_c   1.000
_cell.angle_alpha   90.00
_cell.angle_beta   90.00
_cell.angle_gamma   90.00
#
_symmetry.space_group_name_H-M   'P 1'
#
loop_
_entity.id
_entity.type
_entity.pdbx_description
1 polymer ?
#
loop_
_entity_poly.entity_id
_entity_poly.type
_entity_poly.pdbx_seq_one_letter_code
_entity_poly.pdbx_strand_id
1 'polypeptide(L)'
;MRLLPDTVVRKRRTVGARTDRDTWVRIERRLLDKIPDQGWNGTECAARLEGVARPAWRRCVVWRDAEAAWRADETDLLPAAPVGTAVLSAAPELPDDWWNALNASLDALAVQHTRRVATPDTVTITQALVTESVRSVFSADFDTAVERWVPAHADLNWANMTAPVFSLFDWEDWGNAPLGLDSASLWASSLAVPALAERVRHERRSDLESRDGKLMTLYVCSKILGRYGHPDDPRREPARRTAEQVIEGLRPG
;
A
#
# COMPACT_ATOMS: atom_id res chain seq x y z
N MET A 1 -17.14 -21.86 14.49
CA MET A 1 -16.60 -21.23 13.28
C MET A 1 -16.00 -22.34 12.46
N ARG A 2 -16.49 -22.53 11.24
CA ARG A 2 -15.97 -23.49 10.27
C ARG A 2 -15.57 -22.73 9.02
N LEU A 3 -14.43 -23.08 8.43
CA LEU A 3 -14.01 -22.55 7.14
C LEU A 3 -14.82 -23.24 6.03
N LEU A 4 -15.25 -22.48 5.02
CA LEU A 4 -15.97 -22.99 3.86
C LEU A 4 -14.96 -23.44 2.79
N PRO A 5 -14.83 -24.76 2.50
CA PRO A 5 -13.75 -25.28 1.65
C PRO A 5 -13.72 -24.71 0.23
N ASP A 6 -14.88 -24.44 -0.35
CA ASP A 6 -15.01 -23.97 -1.74
C ASP A 6 -14.61 -22.49 -1.92
N THR A 7 -14.31 -21.80 -0.81
CA THR A 7 -13.92 -20.38 -0.79
C THR A 7 -12.42 -20.19 -0.52
N VAL A 8 -11.67 -21.29 -0.45
CA VAL A 8 -10.26 -21.27 -0.07
C VAL A 8 -9.42 -20.60 -1.15
N VAL A 9 -8.68 -19.58 -0.75
CA VAL A 9 -7.66 -18.89 -1.55
C VAL A 9 -6.29 -19.16 -0.93
N ARG A 10 -5.33 -19.59 -1.74
CA ARG A 10 -3.94 -19.85 -1.30
C ARG A 10 -2.98 -18.93 -2.02
N LYS A 11 -2.17 -18.19 -1.27
CA LYS A 11 -1.15 -17.28 -1.83
C LYS A 11 0.12 -17.35 -1.00
N ARG A 12 1.20 -17.89 -1.59
CA ARG A 12 2.52 -18.03 -0.96
C ARG A 12 2.45 -18.69 0.43
N ARG A 13 2.60 -17.89 1.49
CA ARG A 13 2.62 -18.30 2.90
C ARG A 13 1.27 -18.15 3.61
N THR A 14 0.20 -17.89 2.86
CA THR A 14 -1.11 -17.52 3.37
C THR A 14 -2.21 -18.40 2.76
N VAL A 15 -3.22 -18.68 3.57
CA VAL A 15 -4.47 -19.34 3.18
C VAL A 15 -5.62 -18.53 3.76
N GLY A 16 -6.58 -18.14 2.94
CA GLY A 16 -7.79 -17.48 3.41
C GLY A 16 -9.04 -18.24 2.99
N ALA A 17 -10.11 -18.12 3.77
CA ALA A 17 -11.41 -18.69 3.45
C ALA A 17 -12.54 -17.93 4.14
N ARG A 18 -13.74 -17.96 3.55
CA ARG A 18 -14.98 -17.55 4.23
C ARG A 18 -15.31 -18.52 5.35
N THR A 19 -16.06 -18.06 6.33
CA THR A 19 -16.57 -18.87 7.43
C THR A 19 -18.09 -19.05 7.35
N ASP A 20 -18.61 -19.98 8.16
CA ASP A 20 -20.04 -20.15 8.44
C ASP A 20 -20.68 -18.99 9.22
N ARG A 21 -19.94 -17.91 9.49
CA ARG A 21 -20.40 -16.70 10.20
C ARG A 21 -20.39 -15.44 9.32
N ASP A 22 -20.27 -15.60 8.00
CA ASP A 22 -20.12 -14.49 7.06
C ASP A 22 -18.95 -13.55 7.41
N THR A 23 -17.82 -14.17 7.77
CA THR A 23 -16.53 -13.51 7.97
C THR A 23 -15.47 -14.11 7.06
N TRP A 24 -14.34 -13.42 6.94
CA TRP A 24 -13.14 -13.93 6.28
C TRP A 24 -12.08 -14.27 7.32
N VAL A 25 -11.45 -15.43 7.21
CA VAL A 25 -10.27 -15.79 8.00
C VAL A 25 -9.08 -15.86 7.08
N ARG A 26 -8.00 -15.17 7.42
CA ARG A 26 -6.69 -15.28 6.79
C ARG A 26 -5.71 -15.91 7.78
N ILE A 27 -5.18 -17.06 7.40
CA ILE A 27 -4.12 -17.77 8.11
C ILE A 27 -2.82 -17.52 7.38
N GLU A 28 -1.79 -17.08 8.08
CA GLU A 28 -0.46 -16.95 7.54
C GLU A 28 0.54 -17.72 8.42
N ARG A 29 1.64 -18.16 7.80
CA ARG A 29 2.79 -18.81 8.43
C ARG A 29 4.02 -17.92 8.30
N ARG A 30 4.76 -17.71 9.38
CA ARG A 30 6.11 -17.12 9.36
C ARG A 30 7.09 -17.95 10.17
N LEU A 31 8.34 -17.96 9.76
CA LEU A 31 9.43 -18.44 10.62
C LEU A 31 9.63 -17.44 11.76
N LEU A 32 10.01 -17.93 12.94
CA LEU A 32 10.16 -17.08 14.13
C LEU A 32 11.20 -15.97 13.92
N ASP A 33 12.29 -16.25 13.21
CA ASP A 33 13.35 -15.28 12.87
C ASP A 33 12.90 -14.22 11.84
N LYS A 34 11.72 -14.39 11.22
CA LYS A 34 11.11 -13.44 10.28
C LYS A 34 10.00 -12.59 10.90
N ILE A 35 9.77 -12.72 12.21
CA ILE A 35 8.87 -11.82 12.93
C ILE A 35 9.68 -10.59 13.34
N PRO A 36 9.36 -9.39 12.82
CA PRO A 36 10.12 -8.19 13.18
C PRO A 36 9.84 -7.77 14.62
N ASP A 37 10.69 -6.93 15.19
CA ASP A 37 10.53 -6.41 16.57
C ASP A 37 9.22 -5.65 16.77
N GLN A 38 8.71 -5.00 15.72
CA GLN A 38 7.38 -4.36 15.70
C GLN A 38 6.23 -5.36 15.82
N GLY A 39 6.51 -6.65 15.63
CA GLY A 39 5.55 -7.73 15.63
C GLY A 39 4.82 -7.91 14.30
N TRP A 40 3.90 -8.86 14.31
CA TRP A 40 3.11 -9.27 13.16
C TRP A 40 1.63 -9.24 13.51
N ASN A 41 1.16 -8.02 13.76
CA ASN A 41 -0.19 -7.69 14.22
C ASN A 41 -0.75 -6.46 13.50
N GLY A 42 -0.31 -6.21 12.25
CA GLY A 42 -0.73 -5.05 11.46
C GLY A 42 -2.25 -4.92 11.35
N THR A 43 -2.93 -5.99 10.92
CA THR A 43 -4.38 -6.04 10.77
C THR A 43 -5.14 -5.75 12.07
N GLU A 44 -4.68 -6.32 13.19
CA GLU A 44 -5.26 -6.07 14.51
C GLU A 44 -5.02 -4.63 14.97
N CYS A 45 -3.82 -4.09 14.80
CA CYS A 45 -3.53 -2.71 15.16
C CYS A 45 -4.33 -1.72 14.30
N ALA A 46 -4.54 -2.03 13.02
CA ALA A 46 -5.35 -1.21 12.13
C ALA A 46 -6.79 -1.07 12.62
N ALA A 47 -7.31 -2.02 13.42
CA ALA A 47 -8.65 -1.95 14.01
C ALA A 47 -8.90 -0.67 14.83
N ARG A 48 -7.85 0.02 15.30
CA ARG A 48 -7.94 1.27 16.06
C ARG A 48 -8.06 2.53 15.21
N LEU A 49 -7.86 2.43 13.89
CA LEU A 49 -7.90 3.59 13.01
C LEU A 49 -9.34 4.09 12.84
N GLU A 50 -9.56 5.39 12.93
CA GLU A 50 -10.90 5.99 12.79
C GLU A 50 -11.08 6.64 11.42
N GLY A 51 -12.31 6.65 10.90
CA GLY A 51 -12.64 7.32 9.62
C GLY A 51 -12.15 6.61 8.35
N VAL A 52 -11.43 5.50 8.46
CA VAL A 52 -10.93 4.72 7.32
C VAL A 52 -11.91 3.59 6.97
N ALA A 53 -12.39 3.55 5.72
CA ALA A 53 -13.23 2.47 5.22
C ALA A 53 -12.42 1.16 5.10
N ARG A 54 -12.66 0.21 6.01
CA ARG A 54 -12.03 -1.12 6.03
C ARG A 54 -12.96 -2.16 6.64
N PRO A 55 -12.75 -3.46 6.37
CA PRO A 55 -13.47 -4.52 7.07
C PRO A 55 -13.14 -4.50 8.57
N ALA A 56 -14.15 -4.72 9.42
CA ALA A 56 -13.91 -4.75 10.85
C ALA A 56 -13.07 -5.99 11.20
N TRP A 57 -11.99 -5.80 11.95
CA TRP A 57 -11.26 -6.91 12.58
C TRP A 57 -12.06 -7.46 13.76
N ARG A 58 -12.20 -8.78 13.84
CA ARG A 58 -13.06 -9.45 14.83
C ARG A 58 -12.26 -10.10 15.95
N ARG A 59 -11.24 -10.88 15.59
CA ARG A 59 -10.35 -11.58 16.53
C ARG A 59 -9.14 -12.12 15.81
N CYS A 60 -8.14 -12.52 16.58
CA CYS A 60 -7.05 -13.34 16.10
C CYS A 60 -6.77 -14.53 17.01
N VAL A 61 -6.12 -15.55 16.46
CA VAL A 61 -5.42 -16.58 17.21
C VAL A 61 -4.00 -16.67 16.69
N VAL A 62 -3.03 -16.67 17.60
CA VAL A 62 -1.61 -16.88 17.30
C VAL A 62 -1.17 -18.15 18.00
N TRP A 63 -0.50 -19.04 17.27
CA TRP A 63 0.07 -20.24 17.85
C TRP A 63 1.43 -20.53 17.23
N ARG A 64 2.20 -21.37 17.90
CA ARG A 64 3.51 -21.80 17.44
C ARG A 64 3.46 -23.28 17.07
N ASP A 65 4.19 -23.64 16.04
CA ASP A 65 4.45 -25.03 15.66
C ASP A 65 5.90 -25.16 15.17
N ALA A 66 6.70 -25.93 15.91
CA ALA A 66 8.15 -26.06 15.73
C ALA A 66 8.87 -24.70 15.61
N GLU A 67 9.43 -24.40 14.43
CA GLU A 67 10.18 -23.18 14.11
C GLU A 67 9.30 -22.07 13.49
N ALA A 68 8.01 -22.34 13.30
CA ALA A 68 7.06 -21.40 12.73
C ALA A 68 6.09 -20.83 13.77
N ALA A 69 5.73 -19.57 13.59
CA ALA A 69 4.52 -19.01 14.16
C ALA A 69 3.44 -18.95 13.09
N TRP A 70 2.21 -19.13 13.54
CA TRP A 70 1.01 -19.04 12.75
C TRP A 70 0.11 -17.99 13.36
N ARG A 71 -0.58 -17.25 12.51
CA ARG A 71 -1.58 -16.27 12.90
C ARG A 71 -2.78 -16.44 12.01
N ALA A 72 -3.95 -16.51 12.64
CA ALA A 72 -5.23 -16.43 11.97
C ALA A 72 -5.92 -15.13 12.40
N ASP A 73 -6.19 -14.24 11.46
CA ASP A 73 -7.02 -13.04 11.67
C ASP A 73 -8.39 -13.26 11.04
N GLU A 74 -9.44 -12.94 11.79
CA GLU A 74 -10.81 -12.90 11.30
C GLU A 74 -11.26 -11.46 11.09
N THR A 75 -11.80 -11.16 9.92
CA THR A 75 -12.40 -9.85 9.59
C THR A 75 -13.81 -10.03 9.03
N ASP A 76 -14.55 -8.94 8.93
CA ASP A 76 -15.72 -8.90 8.06
C ASP A 76 -15.36 -9.26 6.62
N LEU A 77 -16.36 -9.71 5.87
CA LEU A 77 -16.23 -9.86 4.43
C LEU A 77 -16.03 -8.49 3.79
N LEU A 78 -15.33 -8.50 2.66
CA LEU A 78 -15.23 -7.33 1.79
C LEU A 78 -16.64 -6.93 1.31
N PRO A 79 -16.96 -5.63 1.26
CA PRO A 79 -18.29 -5.18 0.85
C PRO A 79 -18.55 -5.36 -0.66
N ALA A 80 -17.49 -5.53 -1.44
CA ALA A 80 -17.54 -5.81 -2.87
C ALA A 80 -16.28 -6.57 -3.34
N ALA A 81 -16.21 -6.90 -4.62
CA ALA A 81 -15.03 -7.56 -5.20
C ALA A 81 -13.82 -6.60 -5.22
N PRO A 82 -12.57 -7.12 -5.16
CA PRO A 82 -11.38 -6.33 -5.42
C PRO A 82 -11.45 -5.64 -6.79
N VAL A 83 -10.93 -4.42 -6.92
CA VAL A 83 -10.93 -3.65 -8.18
C VAL A 83 -10.21 -4.41 -9.30
N GLY A 84 -9.13 -5.11 -8.98
CA GLY A 84 -8.44 -5.97 -9.94
C GLY A 84 -7.08 -6.47 -9.44
N THR A 85 -6.10 -6.49 -10.34
CA THR A 85 -4.69 -6.76 -10.02
C THR A 85 -3.99 -5.49 -9.51
N ALA A 86 -2.76 -5.63 -8.97
CA ALA A 86 -2.03 -4.49 -8.41
C ALA A 86 -1.80 -3.38 -9.44
N VAL A 87 -1.49 -3.75 -10.68
CA VAL A 87 -1.41 -2.87 -11.85
C VAL A 87 -2.54 -3.24 -12.80
N LEU A 88 -3.33 -2.26 -13.21
CA LEU A 88 -4.43 -2.46 -14.15
C LEU A 88 -3.99 -2.26 -15.59
N SER A 89 -4.57 -3.02 -16.51
CA SER A 89 -4.39 -2.86 -17.96
C SER A 89 -5.46 -1.99 -18.62
N ALA A 90 -6.56 -1.70 -17.91
CA ALA A 90 -7.65 -0.85 -18.36
C ALA A 90 -8.19 -0.02 -17.18
N ALA A 91 -8.79 1.13 -17.47
CA ALA A 91 -9.39 1.98 -16.43
C ALA A 91 -10.63 1.28 -15.85
N PRO A 92 -10.72 1.11 -14.52
CA PRO A 92 -11.94 0.63 -13.89
C PRO A 92 -13.02 1.72 -13.93
N GLU A 93 -14.28 1.32 -14.06
CA GLU A 93 -15.42 2.22 -13.95
C GLU A 93 -15.70 2.50 -12.46
N LEU A 94 -15.22 3.63 -11.97
CA LEU A 94 -15.35 4.04 -10.57
C LEU A 94 -16.17 5.34 -10.46
N PRO A 95 -17.28 5.36 -9.71
CA PRO A 95 -18.10 6.56 -9.54
C PRO A 95 -17.37 7.60 -8.67
N ASP A 96 -17.78 8.88 -8.75
CA ASP A 96 -17.18 9.94 -7.94
C ASP A 96 -17.27 9.68 -6.43
N ASP A 97 -18.36 9.06 -5.95
CA ASP A 97 -18.50 8.67 -4.54
C ASP A 97 -17.43 7.66 -4.08
N TRP A 98 -16.95 6.81 -5.00
CA TRP A 98 -15.85 5.90 -4.71
C TRP A 98 -14.54 6.67 -4.50
N TRP A 99 -14.27 7.67 -5.36
CA TRP A 99 -13.09 8.54 -5.23
C TRP A 99 -13.16 9.39 -3.95
N ASN A 100 -14.34 9.91 -3.62
CA ASN A 100 -14.58 10.62 -2.35
C ASN A 100 -14.28 9.73 -1.14
N ALA A 101 -14.72 8.48 -1.16
CA ALA A 101 -14.46 7.52 -0.09
C ALA A 101 -12.97 7.14 0.04
N LEU A 102 -12.27 7.00 -1.09
CA LEU A 102 -10.81 6.83 -1.13
C LEU A 102 -10.12 8.02 -0.46
N ASN A 103 -10.42 9.24 -0.91
CA ASN A 103 -9.79 10.45 -0.39
C ASN A 103 -10.05 10.63 1.10
N ALA A 104 -11.32 10.52 1.53
CA ALA A 104 -11.69 10.62 2.93
C ALA A 104 -10.96 9.58 3.80
N SER A 105 -10.79 8.35 3.31
CA SER A 105 -10.08 7.30 4.04
C SER A 105 -8.58 7.55 4.14
N LEU A 106 -7.93 8.04 3.08
CA LEU A 106 -6.50 8.37 3.10
C LEU A 106 -6.21 9.61 3.95
N ASP A 107 -7.07 10.62 3.89
CA ASP A 107 -6.94 11.82 4.72
C ASP A 107 -7.18 11.49 6.19
N ALA A 108 -8.17 10.65 6.50
CA ALA A 108 -8.42 10.15 7.84
C ALA A 108 -7.24 9.32 8.37
N LEU A 109 -6.58 8.54 7.52
CA LEU A 109 -5.40 7.75 7.88
C LEU A 109 -4.19 8.65 8.20
N ALA A 110 -3.93 9.67 7.37
CA ALA A 110 -2.76 10.53 7.50
C ALA A 110 -2.70 11.32 8.81
N VAL A 111 -3.84 11.49 9.50
CA VAL A 111 -3.94 12.19 10.80
C VAL A 111 -3.97 11.24 12.00
N GLN A 112 -3.88 9.92 11.79
CA GLN A 112 -3.86 8.95 12.88
C GLN A 112 -2.52 8.99 13.63
N HIS A 113 -2.48 8.36 14.79
CA HIS A 113 -1.27 8.26 15.60
C HIS A 113 -0.88 6.80 15.77
N THR A 114 0.37 6.47 15.44
CA THR A 114 0.91 5.12 15.63
C THR A 114 2.41 5.18 15.90
N ARG A 115 2.92 4.15 16.58
CA ARG A 115 4.37 3.89 16.70
C ARG A 115 4.87 2.91 15.64
N ARG A 116 3.95 2.32 14.86
CA ARG A 116 4.33 1.45 13.76
C ARG A 116 5.09 2.25 12.72
N VAL A 117 6.11 1.65 12.13
CA VAL A 117 6.77 2.11 10.91
C VAL A 117 6.26 1.23 9.77
N ALA A 118 5.94 1.86 8.65
CA ALA A 118 5.45 1.15 7.48
C ALA A 118 6.50 0.20 6.90
N THR A 119 6.04 -0.87 6.24
CA THR A 119 6.90 -1.87 5.60
C THR A 119 6.55 -2.06 4.12
N PRO A 120 6.64 -1.01 3.26
CA PRO A 120 6.37 -1.18 1.84
C PRO A 120 7.27 -2.27 1.23
N ASP A 121 6.69 -3.14 0.41
CA ASP A 121 7.35 -4.36 -0.12
C ASP A 121 7.94 -5.26 0.98
N THR A 122 7.33 -5.27 2.17
CA THR A 122 7.79 -5.99 3.38
C THR A 122 9.14 -5.52 3.95
N VAL A 123 9.59 -4.32 3.59
CA VAL A 123 10.83 -3.71 4.09
C VAL A 123 10.51 -2.44 4.87
N THR A 124 11.00 -2.33 6.10
CA THR A 124 10.79 -1.14 6.95
C THR A 124 11.30 0.12 6.25
N ILE A 125 10.40 1.08 6.01
CA ILE A 125 10.80 2.34 5.39
C ILE A 125 11.58 3.20 6.38
N THR A 126 12.72 3.71 5.93
CA THR A 126 13.60 4.58 6.70
C THR A 126 14.12 5.70 5.80
N GLN A 127 14.64 6.78 6.40
CA GLN A 127 15.33 7.84 5.66
C GLN A 127 16.43 7.25 4.76
N ALA A 128 17.25 6.35 5.29
CA ALA A 128 18.35 5.72 4.55
C ALA A 128 17.83 4.92 3.35
N LEU A 129 16.77 4.12 3.54
CA LEU A 129 16.16 3.35 2.44
C LEU A 129 15.61 4.26 1.35
N VAL A 130 14.94 5.36 1.72
CA VAL A 130 14.41 6.34 0.75
C VAL A 130 15.55 6.95 -0.05
N THR A 131 16.58 7.47 0.62
CA THR A 131 17.75 8.07 -0.03
C THR A 131 18.45 7.05 -0.94
N GLU A 132 18.74 5.85 -0.46
CA GLU A 132 19.40 4.81 -1.26
C GLU A 132 18.57 4.43 -2.49
N SER A 133 17.26 4.19 -2.31
CA SER A 133 16.37 3.79 -3.40
C SER A 133 16.31 4.86 -4.49
N VAL A 134 16.19 6.13 -4.12
CA VAL A 134 16.14 7.26 -5.06
C VAL A 134 17.49 7.43 -5.76
N ARG A 135 18.59 7.46 -5.00
CA ARG A 135 19.96 7.67 -5.52
C ARG A 135 20.48 6.53 -6.37
N SER A 136 19.95 5.32 -6.20
CA SER A 136 20.31 4.17 -7.05
C SER A 136 19.91 4.33 -8.52
N VAL A 137 18.97 5.24 -8.82
CA VAL A 137 18.46 5.49 -10.18
C VAL A 137 18.69 6.94 -10.61
N PHE A 138 18.55 7.90 -9.71
CA PHE A 138 18.60 9.33 -10.04
C PHE A 138 19.83 10.00 -9.42
N SER A 139 20.82 10.32 -10.27
CA SER A 139 22.08 10.96 -9.85
C SER A 139 22.00 12.48 -9.67
N ALA A 140 20.82 13.09 -9.87
CA ALA A 140 20.65 14.53 -9.82
C ALA A 140 20.85 15.10 -8.41
N ASP A 141 21.37 16.31 -8.29
CA ASP A 141 21.65 16.95 -7.00
C ASP A 141 20.40 17.63 -6.42
N PHE A 142 19.66 16.91 -5.56
CA PHE A 142 18.52 17.43 -4.80
C PHE A 142 18.49 16.79 -3.40
N ASP A 143 17.95 17.50 -2.43
CA ASP A 143 17.86 16.99 -1.06
C ASP A 143 16.84 15.83 -0.95
N THR A 144 17.24 14.76 -0.27
CA THR A 144 16.40 13.56 -0.05
C THR A 144 15.93 13.43 1.40
N ALA A 145 16.24 14.40 2.28
CA ALA A 145 15.74 14.39 3.65
C ALA A 145 14.20 14.42 3.65
N VAL A 146 13.57 13.46 4.32
CA VAL A 146 12.12 13.42 4.53
C VAL A 146 11.76 14.31 5.70
N GLU A 147 10.84 15.23 5.50
CA GLU A 147 10.45 16.20 6.52
C GLU A 147 9.23 15.72 7.33
N ARG A 148 8.28 15.05 6.68
CA ARG A 148 7.02 14.63 7.29
C ARG A 148 6.81 13.12 7.18
N TRP A 149 6.60 12.51 8.34
CA TRP A 149 6.22 11.11 8.49
C TRP A 149 4.78 11.04 8.99
N VAL A 150 3.91 10.35 8.25
CA VAL A 150 2.48 10.20 8.54
C VAL A 150 2.08 8.72 8.39
N PRO A 151 1.03 8.26 9.07
CA PRO A 151 0.52 6.92 8.84
C PRO A 151 0.10 6.74 7.38
N ALA A 152 0.50 5.61 6.80
CA ALA A 152 0.19 5.18 5.45
C ALA A 152 -0.17 3.69 5.44
N HIS A 153 -0.95 3.27 4.45
CA HIS A 153 -1.28 1.87 4.18
C HIS A 153 -0.02 1.08 3.78
N ALA A 154 0.88 1.74 3.03
CA ALA A 154 2.18 1.24 2.57
C ALA A 154 2.17 0.07 1.57
N ASP A 155 1.00 -0.50 1.29
CA ASP A 155 0.75 -1.37 0.15
C ASP A 155 -0.48 -0.89 -0.65
N LEU A 156 -0.55 0.42 -0.95
CA LEU A 156 -1.70 0.99 -1.66
C LEU A 156 -1.57 0.75 -3.18
N ASN A 157 -2.34 -0.22 -3.68
CA ASN A 157 -2.47 -0.56 -5.09
C ASN A 157 -3.89 -1.08 -5.41
N TRP A 158 -4.22 -1.26 -6.68
CA TRP A 158 -5.59 -1.59 -7.12
C TRP A 158 -6.08 -2.98 -6.67
N ALA A 159 -5.20 -3.89 -6.24
CA ALA A 159 -5.59 -5.19 -5.70
C ALA A 159 -6.02 -5.14 -4.23
N ASN A 160 -5.76 -4.04 -3.51
CA ASN A 160 -6.02 -3.90 -2.07
C ASN A 160 -7.21 -2.96 -1.77
N MET A 161 -8.10 -2.81 -2.75
CA MET A 161 -9.32 -2.01 -2.66
C MET A 161 -10.47 -2.68 -3.40
N THR A 162 -11.70 -2.36 -2.98
CA THR A 162 -12.92 -2.95 -3.54
C THR A 162 -13.74 -1.94 -4.33
N ALA A 163 -14.55 -2.42 -5.29
CA ALA A 163 -15.50 -1.62 -6.06
C ALA A 163 -16.77 -2.43 -6.41
N PRO A 164 -17.93 -1.78 -6.60
CA PRO A 164 -18.15 -0.33 -6.59
C PRO A 164 -18.25 0.27 -5.18
N VAL A 165 -18.38 -0.54 -4.14
CA VAL A 165 -18.34 -0.06 -2.74
C VAL A 165 -16.88 -0.01 -2.30
N PHE A 166 -16.39 1.17 -1.92
CA PHE A 166 -15.01 1.35 -1.50
C PHE A 166 -14.71 0.72 -0.13
N SER A 167 -13.56 0.05 -0.03
CA SER A 167 -12.96 -0.40 1.22
C SER A 167 -11.50 -0.75 0.96
N LEU A 168 -10.61 -0.37 1.88
CA LEU A 168 -9.20 -0.77 1.92
C LEU A 168 -9.00 -2.02 2.77
N PHE A 169 -8.16 -2.94 2.30
CA PHE A 169 -7.82 -4.17 3.00
C PHE A 169 -6.34 -4.53 2.81
N ASP A 170 -5.88 -5.59 3.50
CA ASP A 170 -4.46 -6.00 3.56
C ASP A 170 -3.57 -5.05 4.38
N TRP A 171 -4.04 -4.73 5.59
CA TRP A 171 -3.41 -3.82 6.56
C TRP A 171 -2.17 -4.41 7.28
N GLU A 172 -1.33 -5.19 6.61
CA GLU A 172 -0.17 -5.81 7.27
C GLU A 172 1.00 -4.84 7.42
N ASP A 173 1.23 -4.04 6.37
CA ASP A 173 2.42 -3.22 6.20
C ASP A 173 2.25 -1.77 6.66
N TRP A 174 1.06 -1.41 7.13
CA TRP A 174 0.75 -0.02 7.51
C TRP A 174 1.58 0.48 8.71
N GLY A 175 1.83 1.78 8.71
CA GLY A 175 2.57 2.49 9.76
C GLY A 175 3.01 3.87 9.28
N ASN A 176 3.83 4.56 10.06
CA ASN A 176 4.42 5.84 9.65
C ASN A 176 5.35 5.65 8.44
N ALA A 177 5.13 6.46 7.42
CA ALA A 177 5.90 6.56 6.19
C ALA A 177 6.05 8.03 5.78
N PRO A 178 6.97 8.37 4.86
CA PRO A 178 7.01 9.71 4.29
C PRO A 178 5.67 10.09 3.66
N LEU A 179 5.25 11.33 3.87
CA LEU A 179 4.01 11.84 3.29
C LEU A 179 4.02 11.66 1.76
N GLY A 180 2.89 11.16 1.25
CA GLY A 180 2.70 10.89 -0.17
C GLY A 180 3.11 9.49 -0.64
N LEU A 181 3.59 8.59 0.24
CA LEU A 181 3.93 7.20 -0.14
C LEU A 181 2.74 6.49 -0.79
N ASP A 182 1.56 6.53 -0.16
CA ASP A 182 0.35 5.87 -0.65
C ASP A 182 -0.10 6.46 -1.98
N SER A 183 -0.21 7.80 -2.05
CA SER A 183 -0.59 8.54 -3.26
C SER A 183 0.37 8.26 -4.43
N ALA A 184 1.68 8.23 -4.18
CA ALA A 184 2.68 7.88 -5.18
C ALA A 184 2.58 6.40 -5.60
N SER A 185 2.33 5.48 -4.66
CA SER A 185 2.19 4.05 -4.95
C SER A 185 0.95 3.74 -5.80
N LEU A 186 -0.17 4.39 -5.51
CA LEU A 186 -1.39 4.27 -6.29
C LEU A 186 -1.21 4.89 -7.69
N TRP A 187 -0.58 6.06 -7.77
CA TRP A 187 -0.24 6.69 -9.04
C TRP A 187 0.66 5.79 -9.90
N ALA A 188 1.73 5.25 -9.31
CA ALA A 188 2.66 4.34 -9.99
C ALA A 188 1.96 3.05 -10.45
N SER A 189 1.04 2.53 -9.66
CA SER A 189 0.18 1.38 -10.00
C SER A 189 -0.83 1.68 -11.13
N SER A 190 -1.04 2.95 -11.46
CA SER A 190 -1.96 3.43 -12.49
C SER A 190 -1.28 3.81 -13.81
N LEU A 191 0.05 3.87 -13.85
CA LEU A 191 0.82 4.39 -14.98
C LEU A 191 0.61 3.66 -16.32
N ALA A 192 0.15 2.41 -16.30
CA ALA A 192 -0.18 1.66 -17.50
C ALA A 192 -1.46 2.15 -18.20
N VAL A 193 -2.27 2.95 -17.50
CA VAL A 193 -3.52 3.54 -17.99
C VAL A 193 -3.46 5.05 -17.79
N PRO A 194 -3.04 5.83 -18.81
CA PRO A 194 -2.75 7.27 -18.63
C PRO A 194 -3.89 8.08 -18.01
N ALA A 195 -5.13 7.86 -18.45
CA ALA A 195 -6.29 8.56 -17.90
C ALA A 195 -6.51 8.26 -16.40
N LEU A 196 -6.20 7.04 -15.96
CA LEU A 196 -6.30 6.65 -14.56
C LEU A 196 -5.19 7.30 -13.72
N ALA A 197 -3.95 7.31 -14.23
CA ALA A 197 -2.83 7.98 -13.58
C ALA A 197 -3.09 9.50 -13.43
N GLU A 198 -3.67 10.15 -14.44
CA GLU A 198 -4.08 11.55 -14.36
C GLU A 198 -5.21 11.78 -13.36
N ARG A 199 -6.20 10.87 -13.28
CA ARG A 199 -7.23 10.96 -12.25
C ARG A 199 -6.63 10.84 -10.84
N VAL A 200 -5.75 9.87 -10.59
CA VAL A 200 -5.08 9.73 -9.28
C VAL A 200 -4.27 10.99 -8.93
N ARG A 201 -3.55 11.58 -9.90
CA ARG A 201 -2.84 12.85 -9.70
C ARG A 201 -3.77 13.99 -9.34
N HIS A 202 -4.92 14.08 -9.99
CA HIS A 202 -5.91 15.11 -9.69
C HIS A 202 -6.44 14.97 -8.26
N GLU A 203 -6.85 13.76 -7.89
CA GLU A 203 -7.42 13.45 -6.57
C GLU A 203 -6.44 13.65 -5.43
N ARG A 204 -5.18 13.25 -5.62
CA ARG A 204 -4.12 13.30 -4.60
C ARG A 204 -3.09 14.39 -4.86
N ARG A 205 -3.49 15.47 -5.54
CA ARG A 205 -2.62 16.59 -5.92
C ARG A 205 -1.85 17.15 -4.72
N SER A 206 -2.55 17.39 -3.61
CA SER A 206 -1.96 17.97 -2.39
C SER A 206 -0.78 17.16 -1.85
N ASP A 207 -0.88 15.83 -1.92
CA ASP A 207 0.20 14.94 -1.50
C ASP A 207 1.32 14.98 -2.52
N LEU A 208 1.01 14.73 -3.79
CA LEU A 208 1.98 14.53 -4.87
C LEU A 208 2.78 15.80 -5.23
N GLU A 209 2.18 16.98 -5.09
CA GLU A 209 2.86 18.26 -5.33
C GLU A 209 3.70 18.74 -4.14
N SER A 210 3.49 18.17 -2.95
CA SER A 210 4.32 18.46 -1.77
C SER A 210 5.76 17.97 -1.95
N ARG A 211 6.70 18.52 -1.18
CA ARG A 211 8.12 18.15 -1.26
C ARG A 211 8.34 16.65 -0.99
N ASP A 212 7.80 16.13 0.11
CA ASP A 212 7.92 14.71 0.45
C ASP A 212 7.15 13.81 -0.54
N GLY A 213 6.00 14.26 -1.08
CA GLY A 213 5.27 13.50 -2.09
C GLY A 213 5.98 13.43 -3.44
N LYS A 214 6.68 14.50 -3.84
CA LYS A 214 7.62 14.49 -4.97
C LYS A 214 8.75 13.49 -4.72
N LEU A 215 9.35 13.50 -3.53
CA LEU A 215 10.37 12.51 -3.15
C LEU A 215 9.81 11.07 -3.19
N MET A 216 8.58 10.86 -2.72
CA MET A 216 7.91 9.56 -2.80
C MET A 216 7.57 9.14 -4.22
N THR A 217 7.26 10.10 -5.10
CA THR A 217 7.11 9.85 -6.54
C THR A 217 8.43 9.32 -7.13
N LEU A 218 9.56 9.91 -6.76
CA LEU A 218 10.88 9.38 -7.17
C LEU A 218 11.16 8.01 -6.56
N TYR A 219 10.82 7.80 -5.28
CA TYR A 219 10.98 6.51 -4.61
C TYR A 219 10.21 5.38 -5.31
N VAL A 220 8.96 5.60 -5.71
CA VAL A 220 8.19 4.58 -6.46
C VAL A 220 8.66 4.44 -7.91
N CYS A 221 9.09 5.54 -8.56
CA CYS A 221 9.69 5.47 -9.89
C CYS A 221 10.99 4.67 -9.89
N SER A 222 11.80 4.76 -8.84
CA SER A 222 13.06 3.99 -8.77
C SER A 222 12.80 2.48 -8.68
N LYS A 223 11.67 2.05 -8.12
CA LYS A 223 11.24 0.64 -8.14
C LYS A 223 10.89 0.14 -9.55
N ILE A 224 10.28 1.01 -10.37
CA ILE A 224 9.91 0.69 -11.77
C ILE A 224 11.14 0.73 -12.68
N LEU A 225 12.01 1.73 -12.51
CA LEU A 225 13.13 2.01 -13.40
C LEU A 225 14.43 1.32 -13.00
N GLY A 226 14.56 0.94 -11.73
CA GLY A 226 15.76 0.36 -11.14
C GLY A 226 16.05 -1.08 -11.59
N ARG A 227 17.10 -1.65 -11.00
CA ARG A 227 17.72 -2.93 -11.43
C ARG A 227 16.79 -4.15 -11.50
N TYR A 228 15.67 -4.11 -10.77
CA TYR A 228 14.69 -5.21 -10.72
C TYR A 228 13.42 -4.92 -11.54
N GLY A 229 13.33 -3.77 -12.20
CA GLY A 229 12.21 -3.44 -13.07
C GLY A 229 12.18 -4.34 -14.30
N HIS A 230 11.00 -4.85 -14.66
CA HIS A 230 10.83 -5.66 -15.87
C HIS A 230 11.06 -4.78 -17.11
N PRO A 231 11.96 -5.14 -18.06
CA PRO A 231 12.28 -4.30 -19.21
C PRO A 231 11.07 -3.84 -20.03
N ASP A 232 10.09 -4.72 -20.17
CA ASP A 232 8.84 -4.47 -20.93
C ASP A 232 7.70 -3.93 -20.07
N ASP A 233 7.96 -3.46 -18.84
CA ASP A 233 6.92 -2.86 -18.01
C ASP A 233 6.38 -1.58 -18.67
N PRO A 234 5.08 -1.51 -19.03
CA PRO A 234 4.50 -0.37 -19.76
C PRO A 234 4.58 0.95 -18.98
N ARG A 235 4.84 0.89 -17.66
CA ARG A 235 4.93 2.07 -16.79
C ARG A 235 6.28 2.77 -16.87
N ARG A 236 7.31 2.15 -17.46
CA ARG A 236 8.69 2.69 -17.45
C ARG A 236 8.77 4.06 -18.12
N GLU A 237 8.23 4.21 -19.32
CA GLU A 237 8.33 5.48 -20.04
C GLU A 237 7.52 6.61 -19.35
N PRO A 238 6.26 6.39 -18.91
CA PRO A 238 5.57 7.35 -18.05
C PRO A 238 6.31 7.69 -16.75
N ALA A 239 6.92 6.71 -16.09
CA ALA A 239 7.68 6.90 -14.86
C ALA A 239 8.93 7.77 -15.09
N ARG A 240 9.66 7.53 -16.19
CA ARG A 240 10.85 8.32 -16.57
C ARG A 240 10.48 9.79 -16.80
N ARG A 241 9.49 10.06 -17.66
CA ARG A 241 9.03 11.43 -17.96
C ARG A 241 8.60 12.17 -16.70
N THR A 242 7.90 11.50 -15.80
CA THR A 242 7.46 12.10 -14.54
C THR A 242 8.65 12.38 -13.61
N ALA A 243 9.58 11.43 -13.50
CA ALA A 243 10.74 11.60 -12.64
C ALA A 243 11.60 12.81 -13.08
N GLU A 244 11.77 13.01 -14.39
CA GLU A 244 12.47 14.18 -14.94
C GLU A 244 11.81 15.50 -14.50
N GLN A 245 10.49 15.61 -14.65
CA GLN A 245 9.71 16.79 -14.22
C GLN A 245 9.79 17.03 -12.70
N VAL A 246 9.71 15.95 -11.92
CA VAL A 246 9.78 16.03 -10.45
C VAL A 246 11.18 16.46 -9.99
N ILE A 247 12.25 15.96 -10.61
CA ILE A 247 13.63 16.34 -10.31
C ILE A 247 13.84 17.83 -10.59
N GLU A 248 13.36 18.35 -11.72
CA GLU A 248 13.42 19.78 -12.02
C GLU A 248 12.75 20.62 -10.93
N GLY A 249 11.58 20.18 -10.45
CA GLY A 249 10.84 20.85 -9.39
C GLY A 249 11.39 20.65 -7.96
N LEU A 250 12.48 19.89 -7.77
CA LEU A 250 13.16 19.66 -6.49
C LEU A 250 14.56 20.28 -6.42
N ARG A 251 15.12 20.74 -7.54
CA ARG A 251 16.43 21.40 -7.54
C ARG A 251 16.35 22.73 -6.76
N PRO A 252 17.39 23.08 -5.99
CA PRO A 252 17.52 24.44 -5.48
C PRO A 252 17.57 25.42 -6.67
N GLY A 253 16.79 26.50 -6.58
CA GLY A 253 16.78 27.58 -7.56
C GLY A 253 18.04 28.43 -7.54
#